data_AF-A0A1H3MNC2-F1
#
_entry.id   AF-A0A1H3MNC2-F1
#
_cell.length_a   1.000
_cell.length_b   1.000
_cell.length_c   1.000
_cell.angle_alpha   90.00
_cell.angle_beta   90.00
_cell.angle_gamma   90.00
#
_symmetry.space_group_name_H-M   'P 1'
#
loop_
_entity.id
_entity.type
_entity.pdbx_description
1 polymer ?
#
loop_
_entity_poly.entity_id
_entity_poly.type
_entity_poly.pdbx_seq_one_letter_code
_entity_poly.pdbx_strand_id
1 'polypeptide(L)' 'MVAMDPCASYRAAVREALPHALIVADHFHLVRLANQALTDVRRRVTWDTHGRRGRKHDPAWAARRRLLRGP' A
#
# COMPACT_ATOMS: atom_id res chain seq x y z
N MET A 1 14.93 17.35 0.80
CA MET A 1 14.38 16.00 0.55
C MET A 1 13.11 16.13 -0.28
N VAL A 2 12.79 15.13 -1.08
CA VAL A 2 11.56 15.08 -1.89
C VAL A 2 10.79 13.83 -1.52
N ALA A 3 9.54 13.98 -1.08
CA ALA A 3 8.60 12.89 -0.95
C ALA A 3 7.81 12.77 -2.26
N MET A 4 7.70 11.56 -2.82
CA MET A 4 7.04 11.35 -4.10
C MET A 4 6.37 9.99 -4.19
N ASP A 5 5.36 9.89 -5.05
CA ASP A 5 4.80 8.60 -5.47
C ASP A 5 5.92 7.69 -6.04
N PRO A 6 5.92 6.37 -5.75
CA PRO A 6 6.91 5.42 -6.27
C PRO A 6 6.77 5.14 -7.78
N CYS A 7 6.77 6.20 -8.58
CA CYS A 7 6.77 6.17 -10.03
C CYS A 7 8.20 6.33 -10.58
N ALA A 8 8.60 5.41 -11.46
CA ALA A 8 9.96 5.38 -12.01
C ALA A 8 10.29 6.62 -12.86
N SER A 9 9.34 7.11 -13.65
CA SER A 9 9.54 8.29 -14.51
C SER A 9 9.72 9.56 -13.68
N TYR A 10 8.91 9.74 -12.63
CA TYR A 10 9.09 10.87 -11.72
C TYR A 10 10.39 10.77 -10.94
N ARG A 11 10.81 9.58 -10.54
CA ARG A 11 12.10 9.39 -9.85
C ARG A 11 13.26 9.82 -10.75
N ALA A 12 13.20 9.47 -12.04
CA ALA A 12 14.21 9.89 -13.01
C ALA A 12 14.26 11.43 -13.14
N ALA A 13 13.10 12.07 -13.32
CA ALA A 13 13.00 13.52 -13.43
C ALA A 13 13.50 14.25 -12.16
N VAL A 14 13.17 13.74 -10.97
CA VAL A 14 13.64 14.32 -9.70
C VAL A 14 15.16 14.16 -9.54
N ARG A 15 15.74 13.04 -9.98
CA ARG A 15 17.20 12.85 -9.94
C ARG A 15 17.94 13.82 -10.86
N GLU A 16 17.36 14.14 -12.01
CA GLU A 16 17.92 15.11 -12.95
C GLU A 16 17.80 16.54 -12.41
N ALA A 17 16.61 16.93 -11.95
CA ALA A 17 16.36 18.29 -11.47
C ALA A 17 16.98 18.58 -10.10
N LEU A 18 17.12 17.57 -9.23
CA LEU A 18 17.56 17.70 -7.85
C LEU A 18 18.56 16.58 -7.49
N PRO A 19 19.78 16.59 -8.05
CA PRO A 19 20.74 15.50 -7.92
C PRO A 19 21.19 15.21 -6.48
N HIS A 20 21.11 16.21 -5.59
CA HIS A 20 21.50 16.09 -4.19
C HIS A 20 20.33 15.84 -3.23
N ALA A 21 19.09 15.80 -3.72
CA ALA A 21 17.94 15.59 -2.86
C ALA A 21 17.80 14.12 -2.46
N LEU A 22 17.62 13.88 -1.16
CA LEU A 22 17.14 12.59 -0.67
C LEU A 22 15.70 12.36 -1.19
N ILE A 23 15.50 11.28 -1.96
CA ILE A 23 14.19 10.86 -2.47
C ILE A 23 13.58 9.87 -1.49
N VAL A 24 12.42 10.21 -0.94
CA VAL A 24 11.63 9.38 -0.02
C VAL A 24 10.30 9.04 -0.68
N ALA A 25 9.79 7.84 -0.42
CA ALA A 25 8.46 7.46 -0.91
C ALA A 25 7.38 8.16 -0.09
N ASP A 26 6.36 8.69 -0.76
CA ASP A 26 5.24 9.35 -0.12
C ASP A 26 4.43 8.38 0.75
N HIS A 27 4.20 8.77 2.00
CA HIS A 27 3.57 7.93 3.00
C HIS A 27 2.13 7.53 2.62
N PHE A 28 1.36 8.45 2.04
CA PHE A 28 -0.02 8.17 1.65
C PHE A 28 -0.07 7.13 0.53
N HIS A 29 0.76 7.29 -0.51
CA HIS A 29 0.83 6.34 -1.62
C HIS A 29 1.32 4.96 -1.17
N LEU A 30 2.31 4.91 -0.26
CA LEU A 30 2.77 3.65 0.34
C LEU A 30 1.67 2.93 1.12
N VAL A 31 0.98 3.63 2.02
CA VAL A 31 -0.11 3.04 2.81
C VAL A 31 -1.24 2.57 1.91
N ARG A 32 -1.57 3.34 0.86
CA ARG A 32 -2.57 2.94 -0.14
C ARG A 32 -2.17 1.66 -0.87
N LEU A 33 -0.95 1.60 -1.39
CA LEU A 33 -0.43 0.44 -2.12
C LEU A 33 -0.40 -0.82 -1.23
N ALA A 34 0.07 -0.68 0.01
CA ALA A 34 0.09 -1.77 0.97
C ALA A 34 -1.32 -2.28 1.31
N ASN A 35 -2.29 -1.38 1.50
CA ASN A 35 -3.69 -1.77 1.72
C ASN A 35 -4.30 -2.47 0.50
N GLN A 36 -3.94 -2.08 -0.72
CA GLN A 36 -4.39 -2.75 -1.93
C GLN A 36 -3.83 -4.18 -2.00
N ALA A 37 -2.52 -4.35 -1.84
CA ALA A 37 -1.88 -5.67 -1.83
C ALA A 37 -2.49 -6.61 -0.76
N LEU A 38 -2.72 -6.10 0.46
CA LEU A 38 -3.39 -6.87 1.50
C LEU A 38 -4.86 -7.19 1.15
N THR A 39 -5.55 -6.30 0.44
CA THR A 39 -6.94 -6.55 0.00
C THR A 39 -6.99 -7.72 -0.98
N ASP A 40 -6.05 -7.80 -1.91
CA ASP A 40 -5.99 -8.89 -2.89
C ASP A 40 -5.69 -10.24 -2.22
N VAL A 41 -4.73 -10.27 -1.29
CA VAL A 41 -4.44 -11.47 -0.49
C VAL A 41 -5.65 -11.90 0.34
N ARG A 42 -6.33 -10.96 1.02
CA ARG A 42 -7.54 -11.26 1.81
C ARG A 42 -8.66 -11.81 0.94
N ARG A 43 -8.87 -11.24 -0.25
CA ARG A 43 -9.88 -11.72 -1.21
C ARG A 43 -9.59 -13.16 -1.60
N ARG A 44 -8.35 -13.46 -2.02
CA ARG A 44 -7.93 -14.81 -2.40
C ARG A 44 -8.15 -15.82 -1.26
N VAL A 45 -7.55 -15.56 -0.09
CA VAL A 45 -7.69 -16.45 1.08
C VAL A 45 -9.14 -16.67 1.48
N THR A 46 -9.98 -15.62 1.43
CA THR A 46 -11.40 -15.76 1.79
C THR A 46 -12.15 -16.64 0.79
N TRP A 47 -11.89 -16.48 -0.51
CA TRP A 47 -12.49 -17.34 -1.53
C TRP A 47 -12.02 -18.79 -1.39
N ASP A 48 -10.72 -19.01 -1.20
CA ASP A 48 -10.15 -20.35 -1.03
C ASP A 48 -10.70 -21.06 0.23
N THR A 49 -10.90 -20.31 1.32
CA THR A 49 -11.31 -20.89 2.61
C THR A 49 -12.83 -21.01 2.76
N HIS A 50 -13.61 -20.10 2.16
CA HIS A 50 -15.04 -19.98 2.45
C HIS A 50 -15.95 -20.06 1.21
N GLY A 51 -15.39 -20.03 0.00
CA GLY A 51 -16.19 -20.02 -1.24
C GLY A 51 -17.12 -18.81 -1.37
N ARG A 52 -16.86 -17.73 -0.64
CA ARG A 52 -17.69 -16.52 -0.60
C ARG A 52 -16.88 -15.26 -0.36
N ARG A 53 -17.52 -14.10 -0.57
CA ARG A 53 -16.97 -12.79 -0.17
C ARG A 53 -16.76 -12.71 1.34
N GLY A 54 -15.68 -12.02 1.74
CA GLY A 54 -15.31 -11.83 3.14
C GLY A 54 -16.24 -10.90 3.91
N ARG A 55 -16.47 -11.23 5.17
CA ARG A 55 -17.33 -10.54 6.14
C ARG A 55 -16.50 -9.91 7.24
N LYS A 56 -17.07 -8.94 7.96
CA LYS A 56 -16.38 -8.19 9.02
C LYS A 56 -15.84 -9.08 10.15
N HIS A 57 -16.49 -10.22 10.42
CA HIS A 57 -16.07 -11.18 11.44
C HIS A 57 -15.06 -12.22 10.94
N ASP A 58 -14.82 -12.33 9.63
CA ASP A 58 -13.85 -13.29 9.12
C ASP A 58 -12.44 -12.86 9.59
N PRO A 59 -11.59 -13.77 10.11
CA PRO A 59 -10.29 -13.40 10.70
C PRO A 59 -9.40 -12.58 9.75
N ALA A 60 -9.40 -12.91 8.46
CA ALA A 60 -8.67 -12.18 7.42
C ALA A 60 -9.12 -10.70 7.28
N TRP A 61 -10.36 -10.38 7.65
CA TRP A 61 -11.00 -9.08 7.51
C TRP A 61 -11.07 -8.27 8.81
N ALA A 62 -10.95 -8.93 9.98
CA ALA A 62 -11.00 -8.29 11.29
C ALA A 62 -9.93 -7.19 11.45
N ALA A 63 -8.72 -7.42 10.95
CA ALA A 63 -7.58 -6.50 11.06
C ALA A 63 -7.44 -5.54 9.86
N ARG A 64 -8.47 -5.35 9.02
CA ARG A 64 -8.34 -4.62 7.74
C ARG A 64 -7.88 -3.16 7.85
N ARG A 65 -8.08 -2.52 9.01
CA ARG A 65 -7.74 -1.10 9.25
C ARG A 65 -6.36 -0.90 9.88
N ARG A 66 -5.57 -1.96 10.06
CA ARG A 66 -4.31 -1.88 10.82
C ARG A 66 -3.30 -0.91 10.20
N LEU A 67 -3.25 -0.82 8.87
CA LEU A 67 -2.37 0.14 8.17
C LEU A 67 -2.90 1.58 8.13
N LEU A 68 -4.16 1.80 8.52
CA LEU A 68 -4.75 3.14 8.61
C LEU A 68 -4.56 3.78 9.99
N ARG A 69 -4.09 2.97 10.95
CA ARG A 69 -3.72 3.42 12.28
C ARG A 69 -2.19 3.44 12.23
N GLY A 70 -1.60 4.63 12.20
CA GLY A 70 -0.15 4.75 12.34
C GLY A 70 0.35 4.10 13.63
N PRO A 71 1.68 4.03 13.84
CA PRO A 71 2.19 3.79 15.19
C PRO A 71 1.61 4.77 16.21
#